data_AF-A0A429WPB2-F1
#
_entry.id   AF-A0A429WPB2-F1
#
_cell.length_a   1.000
_cell.length_b   1.000
_cell.length_c   1.000
_cell.angle_alpha   90.00
_cell.angle_beta   90.00
_cell.angle_gamma   90.00
#
_symmetry.space_group_name_H-M   'P 1'
#
loop_
_entity.id
_entity.type
_entity.pdbx_description
1 polymer ?
#
loop_
_entity_poly.entity_id
_entity_poly.type
_entity_poly.pdbx_seq_one_letter_code
_entity_poly.pdbx_strand_id
1 'polypeptide(L)' 'MMSRSSDARALSKLAWEAAWERLGNALQPPPGYPEPTAEQLQECFRVAQEQLENLREAYDIAPPRNP' A
#
# COMPACT_ATOMS: atom_id res chain seq x y z
N MET A 1 13.46 24.95 -8.53
CA MET A 1 13.56 23.50 -8.24
C MET A 1 12.39 23.11 -7.32
N MET A 2 11.15 23.12 -7.84
CA MET A 2 9.91 22.87 -7.05
C MET A 2 9.08 21.67 -7.54
N SER A 3 9.57 20.89 -8.51
CA SER A 3 8.77 19.80 -9.12
C SER A 3 8.93 18.43 -8.44
N ARG A 4 10.08 18.15 -7.82
CA ARG A 4 10.41 16.77 -7.37
C ARG A 4 9.55 16.26 -6.21
N SER A 5 9.07 17.15 -5.33
CA SER A 5 8.27 16.76 -4.16
C SER A 5 6.82 16.43 -4.52
N SER A 6 6.25 17.11 -5.53
CA SER A 6 4.91 16.81 -6.04
C SER A 6 4.88 15.45 -6.75
N ASP A 7 5.91 15.17 -7.55
CA ASP A 7 6.01 13.91 -8.30
C ASP A 7 6.21 12.71 -7.36
N ALA A 8 7.05 12.86 -6.32
CA ALA A 8 7.25 11.83 -5.30
C ALA A 8 5.96 11.52 -4.52
N ARG A 9 5.19 12.55 -4.11
CA ARG A 9 3.90 12.36 -3.42
C ARG A 9 2.87 11.67 -4.31
N ALA A 10 2.77 12.07 -5.57
CA ALA A 10 1.86 11.44 -6.52
C ALA A 10 2.22 9.96 -6.74
N LEU A 11 3.51 9.65 -6.89
CA LEU A 11 3.98 8.28 -7.06
C LEU A 11 3.70 7.41 -5.82
N SER A 12 4.04 7.89 -4.61
CA SER A 12 3.75 7.15 -3.38
C SER A 12 2.26 6.92 -3.17
N LYS A 13 1.41 7.89 -3.55
CA LYS A 13 -0.04 7.74 -3.47
C LYS A 13 -0.54 6.63 -4.40
N LEU A 14 -0.11 6.63 -5.66
CA LEU A 14 -0.50 5.60 -6.62
C LEU A 14 0.00 4.20 -6.19
N ALA A 15 1.21 4.12 -5.65
CA ALA A 15 1.77 2.87 -5.12
C ALA A 15 0.95 2.32 -3.95
N TRP A 16 0.52 3.20 -3.03
CA TRP A 16 -0.37 2.82 -1.94
C TRP A 16 -1.75 2.36 -2.44
N GLU A 17 -2.37 3.09 -3.37
CA GLU A 17 -3.68 2.71 -3.93
C GLU A 17 -3.64 1.32 -4.59
N ALA A 18 -2.59 1.04 -5.37
CA ALA A 18 -2.40 -0.26 -6.01
C ALA A 18 -2.16 -1.39 -4.98
N ALA A 19 -1.36 -1.15 -3.94
CA ALA A 19 -1.10 -2.14 -2.90
C ALA A 19 -2.36 -2.41 -2.06
N TRP A 20 -3.14 -1.38 -1.75
CA TRP A 20 -4.41 -1.47 -1.05
C TRP A 20 -5.45 -2.27 -1.84
N GLU A 21 -5.61 -1.99 -3.14
CA GLU A 21 -6.50 -2.73 -4.02
C GLU A 21 -6.11 -4.21 -4.09
N ARG A 22 -4.81 -4.50 -4.22
CA ARG A 22 -4.30 -5.88 -4.24
C ARG A 22 -4.60 -6.62 -2.95
N LEU A 23 -4.42 -5.98 -1.79
CA LEU A 23 -4.77 -6.58 -0.50
C LEU A 23 -6.29 -6.83 -0.40
N GLY A 24 -7.11 -5.87 -0.85
CA GLY A 24 -8.56 -6.03 -0.91
C GLY A 24 -8.98 -7.23 -1.76
N ASN A 25 -8.40 -7.38 -2.94
CA ASN A 25 -8.66 -8.51 -3.83
C ASN A 25 -8.15 -9.84 -3.27
N ALA A 26 -7.08 -9.85 -2.46
CA ALA A 26 -6.64 -11.05 -1.76
C ALA A 26 -7.60 -11.43 -0.63
N LEU A 27 -8.06 -10.46 0.17
CA LEU A 27 -8.99 -10.69 1.28
C LEU A 27 -10.39 -11.08 0.80
N GLN A 28 -10.81 -10.53 -0.33
CA GLN A 28 -12.11 -10.78 -0.94
C GLN A 28 -11.91 -10.98 -2.46
N PRO A 29 -11.52 -12.19 -2.88
CA PRO A 29 -11.32 -12.49 -4.29
C PRO A 29 -12.59 -12.24 -5.11
N PRO A 30 -12.48 -11.60 -6.29
CA PRO A 30 -13.62 -11.47 -7.18
C PRO A 30 -14.19 -12.84 -7.60
N PRO A 31 -15.47 -12.91 -7.99
CA PRO A 31 -16.07 -14.16 -8.44
C PRO A 31 -15.26 -14.85 -9.55
N GLY A 32 -14.97 -16.14 -9.36
CA GLY A 32 -14.20 -16.94 -10.32
C GLY A 32 -12.68 -16.88 -10.17
N TYR A 33 -12.15 -16.10 -9.23
CA TYR A 33 -10.73 -16.10 -8.88
C TYR A 33 -10.43 -17.14 -7.79
N PRO A 34 -9.23 -17.74 -7.79
CA PRO A 34 -8.83 -18.65 -6.73
C PRO A 34 -8.64 -17.89 -5.41
N GLU A 35 -8.89 -18.58 -4.29
CA GLU A 35 -8.48 -18.09 -2.98
C GLU A 35 -6.94 -17.99 -2.92
N PRO A 36 -6.38 -16.92 -2.32
CA PRO A 36 -4.94 -16.80 -2.18
C PRO A 36 -4.41 -17.81 -1.15
N THR A 37 -3.16 -18.23 -1.36
CA THR A 37 -2.43 -18.99 -0.34
C THR A 37 -2.08 -18.11 0.86
N ALA A 38 -1.70 -18.74 1.98
CA ALA A 38 -1.24 -18.02 3.16
C ALA A 38 -0.02 -17.12 2.85
N GLU A 39 0.92 -17.60 2.04
CA GLU A 39 2.11 -16.85 1.62
C GLU A 39 1.73 -15.65 0.74
N GLN A 40 0.78 -15.83 -0.18
CA GLN A 40 0.29 -14.74 -1.03
C GLN A 40 -0.40 -13.66 -0.20
N LEU A 41 -1.19 -14.07 0.80
CA LEU A 41 -1.86 -13.13 1.70
C LEU A 41 -0.85 -12.37 2.58
N GLN A 42 0.13 -13.07 3.16
CA GLN A 42 1.24 -12.46 3.92
C GLN A 42 1.99 -11.42 3.08
N GLU A 43 2.30 -11.75 1.84
CA GLU A 43 2.98 -10.83 0.93
C GLU A 43 2.13 -9.59 0.62
N CYS A 44 0.81 -9.75 0.40
CA CYS A 44 -0.08 -8.61 0.20
C CYS A 44 -0.13 -7.68 1.42
N PHE A 45 -0.18 -8.25 2.63
CA PHE A 45 -0.12 -7.46 3.87
C PHE A 45 1.22 -6.73 4.01
N ARG A 46 2.34 -7.41 3.77
CA ARG A 46 3.68 -6.84 3.85
C ARG A 46 3.84 -5.66 2.89
N VAL A 47 3.45 -5.85 1.63
CA VAL A 47 3.54 -4.81 0.59
C VAL A 47 2.62 -3.63 0.92
N ALA A 48 1.39 -3.88 1.37
CA ALA A 48 0.49 -2.80 1.78
C ALA A 48 1.10 -1.98 2.93
N GLN A 49 1.63 -2.65 3.97
CA GLN A 49 2.28 -1.97 5.08
C GLN A 49 3.45 -1.10 4.61
N GLU A 50 4.34 -1.65 3.77
CA GLU A 50 5.50 -0.94 3.22
C GLU A 50 5.08 0.31 2.44
N GLN A 51 4.07 0.21 1.57
CA GLN A 51 3.60 1.37 0.79
C GLN A 51 2.88 2.42 1.65
N LEU A 52 2.21 2.01 2.72
CA LEU A 52 1.64 2.95 3.68
C LEU A 52 2.73 3.74 4.43
N GLU A 53 3.83 3.07 4.79
CA GLU A 53 4.99 3.71 5.40
C GLU A 53 5.65 4.71 4.43
N ASN A 54 5.88 4.32 3.17
CA ASN A 54 6.38 5.21 2.12
C ASN A 54 5.48 6.43 1.89
N LEU A 55 4.16 6.24 1.94
CA LEU A 55 3.20 7.33 1.79
C LEU A 55 3.27 8.30 2.98
N ARG A 56 3.39 7.80 4.21
CA ARG A 56 3.56 8.64 5.40
C ARG A 56 4.81 9.49 5.31
N GLU A 57 5.94 8.91 4.90
CA GLU A 57 7.20 9.62 4.70
C GLU A 57 7.06 10.73 3.63
N ALA A 58 6.45 10.43 2.49
CA ALA A 58 6.27 11.41 1.41
C ALA A 58 5.41 12.64 1.81
N TYR A 59 4.56 12.48 2.82
CA TYR A 59 3.68 13.52 3.36
C TYR A 59 4.17 14.10 4.70
N ASP A 60 5.35 13.70 5.19
CA ASP A 60 5.90 14.10 6.49
C ASP A 60 4.93 13.78 7.67
N ILE A 61 4.19 12.67 7.58
CA ILE A 61 3.21 12.24 8.59
C ILE A 61 3.89 11.27 9.56
N ALA A 62 3.89 11.61 10.85
CA ALA A 62 4.41 10.73 11.89
C ALA A 62 3.58 9.43 11.99
N PRO A 63 4.22 8.28 12.22
CA PRO A 63 3.49 7.03 12.47
C PRO A 63 2.63 7.16 13.73
N PRO A 64 1.49 6.45 13.80
CA PRO A 64 0.69 6.42 15.02
C PRO A 64 1.55 5.94 16.20
N ARG A 65 1.51 6.66 17.31
CA ARG A 65 2.05 6.14 18.58
C ARG A 65 1.15 4.99 18.99
N ASN A 66 1.67 3.76 18.97
CA ASN A 66 0.96 2.65 19.62
C ASN A 66 0.74 3.01 21.09
N PRO A 67 -0.50 2.85 21.63
CA PRO A 67 -0.74 2.96 23.06
C PRO A 67 -0.03 1.85 23.84
#